data_AF-A0A352CQ85-F1
#
_entry.id   AF-A0A352CQ85-F1
#
_cell.length_a   1.000
_cell.length_b   1.000
_cell.length_c   1.000
_cell.angle_alpha   90.00
_cell.angle_beta   90.00
_cell.angle_gamma   90.00
#
_symmetry.space_group_name_H-M   'P 1'
#
loop_
_entity.id
_entity.type
_entity.pdbx_description
1 polymer ?
#
loop_
_entity_poly.entity_id
_entity_poly.type
_entity_poly.pdbx_seq_one_letter_code
_entity_poly.pdbx_strand_id
1 'polypeptide(L)'
;MDKRIRENLNKLFNSYDLFSSSGVEKNRSKMRSEIPDITDDEIKEVDEYLQDFYDFCSVYGRKIAEKYKLSHLPYTEEARKEVAEYTYICRERFPEVDEMHIRELFSTVCCMINR
;
A
#
# COMPACT_ATOMS: atom_id res chain seq x y z
N MET A 1 2.43 12.32 -11.99
CA MET A 1 2.09 10.96 -12.47
C MET A 1 1.16 10.98 -13.68
N ASP A 2 1.59 10.35 -14.77
CA ASP A 2 0.84 10.20 -16.04
C ASP A 2 -0.48 9.43 -15.86
N LYS A 3 -1.47 9.67 -16.73
CA LYS A 3 -2.78 9.02 -16.66
C LYS A 3 -2.71 7.50 -16.83
N ARG A 4 -1.88 7.00 -17.76
CA ARG A 4 -1.72 5.54 -18.01
C ARG A 4 -1.15 4.83 -16.79
N ILE A 5 -0.25 5.50 -16.08
CA ILE A 5 0.35 5.01 -14.85
C ILE A 5 -0.72 4.93 -13.76
N ARG A 6 -1.51 5.99 -13.58
CA ARG A 6 -2.62 6.02 -12.60
C ARG A 6 -3.63 4.90 -12.83
N GLU A 7 -4.01 4.65 -14.07
CA GLU A 7 -4.96 3.59 -14.45
C GLU A 7 -4.43 2.18 -14.17
N ASN A 8 -3.11 1.99 -14.13
CA ASN A 8 -2.48 0.71 -13.83
C ASN A 8 -1.94 0.60 -12.40
N LEU A 9 -1.92 1.69 -11.63
CA LEU A 9 -1.29 1.76 -10.31
C LEU A 9 -1.84 0.69 -9.36
N ASN A 10 -3.16 0.55 -9.26
CA ASN A 10 -3.79 -0.46 -8.40
C ASN A 10 -3.40 -1.90 -8.77
N LYS A 11 -3.15 -2.19 -10.05
CA LYS A 11 -2.66 -3.52 -10.46
C LYS A 11 -1.24 -3.80 -9.99
N LEU A 12 -0.45 -2.77 -9.74
CA LEU A 12 0.94 -2.90 -9.30
C LEU A 12 1.04 -3.19 -7.80
N PHE A 13 -0.02 -2.93 -7.03
CA PHE A 13 0.00 -3.17 -5.59
C PHE A 13 0.02 -4.66 -5.27
N ASN A 14 1.08 -5.07 -4.58
CA ASN A 14 1.12 -6.28 -3.78
C ASN A 14 1.70 -5.91 -2.42
N SER A 15 0.87 -5.94 -1.39
CA SER A 15 1.27 -5.52 -0.05
C SER A 15 2.46 -6.30 0.48
N TYR A 16 2.70 -7.55 0.05
CA TYR A 16 3.86 -8.34 0.48
C TYR A 16 5.14 -8.03 -0.30
N ASP A 17 5.04 -7.69 -1.58
CA ASP A 17 6.22 -7.33 -2.39
C ASP A 17 6.82 -5.99 -1.93
N LEU A 18 6.01 -5.12 -1.30
CA LEU A 18 6.47 -3.81 -0.79
C LEU A 18 7.43 -3.90 0.41
N PHE A 19 7.60 -5.05 1.06
CA PHE A 19 8.48 -5.21 2.23
C PHE A 19 9.84 -5.87 1.92
N SER A 20 10.14 -6.15 0.65
CA SER A 20 11.38 -6.85 0.28
C SER A 20 12.09 -6.18 -0.89
N SER A 21 13.42 -6.18 -0.86
CA SER A 21 14.25 -5.71 -1.97
C SER A 21 13.99 -6.46 -3.27
N SER A 22 13.65 -7.75 -3.18
CA SER A 22 13.21 -8.56 -4.33
C SER A 22 11.82 -8.19 -4.85
N GLY A 23 10.99 -7.54 -4.05
CA GLY A 23 9.67 -7.07 -4.47
C GLY A 23 9.70 -5.75 -5.23
N VAL A 24 10.68 -4.87 -4.95
CA VAL A 24 10.90 -3.65 -5.76
C VAL A 24 11.25 -4.02 -7.21
N GLU A 25 12.19 -4.96 -7.42
CA GLU A 25 12.56 -5.41 -8.77
C GLU A 25 11.40 -6.11 -9.50
N LYS A 26 10.58 -6.87 -8.78
CA LYS A 26 9.35 -7.46 -9.32
C LYS A 26 8.34 -6.40 -9.73
N ASN A 27 8.15 -5.37 -8.91
CA ASN A 27 7.26 -4.25 -9.24
C ASN A 27 7.71 -3.52 -10.50
N ARG A 28 9.00 -3.21 -10.63
CA ARG A 28 9.56 -2.61 -11.85
C ARG A 28 9.37 -3.49 -13.09
N SER A 29 9.60 -4.79 -12.96
CA SER A 29 9.38 -5.75 -14.05
C SER A 29 7.91 -5.81 -14.47
N LYS A 30 7.00 -5.77 -13.49
CA LYS A 30 5.55 -5.74 -13.71
C LYS A 30 5.11 -4.43 -14.37
N MET A 31 5.65 -3.28 -13.97
CA MET A 31 5.40 -1.99 -14.61
C MET A 31 5.74 -2.02 -16.10
N ARG A 32 6.94 -2.54 -16.45
CA ARG A 32 7.37 -2.68 -17.86
C ARG A 32 6.46 -3.60 -18.66
N SER A 33 5.85 -4.60 -18.02
CA SER A 33 4.92 -5.53 -18.68
C SER A 33 3.51 -4.96 -18.85
N GLU A 34 3.02 -4.18 -17.89
CA GLU A 34 1.63 -3.68 -17.85
C GLU A 34 1.47 -2.30 -18.47
N ILE A 35 2.55 -1.50 -18.53
CA ILE A 35 2.56 -0.14 -19.06
C ILE A 35 3.54 -0.11 -20.23
N PRO A 36 3.06 -0.29 -21.48
CA PRO A 36 3.90 -0.19 -22.66
C PRO A 36 4.64 1.14 -22.70
N ASP A 37 5.89 1.11 -23.15
CA ASP A 37 6.74 2.31 -23.31
C ASP A 37 6.97 3.13 -22.03
N ILE A 38 6.78 2.54 -20.84
CA ILE A 38 7.15 3.21 -19.60
C ILE A 38 8.67 3.43 -19.55
N THR A 39 9.05 4.66 -19.24
CA THR A 39 10.46 5.07 -19.13
C THR A 39 11.02 4.76 -17.74
N ASP A 40 12.35 4.72 -17.63
CA ASP A 40 13.02 4.50 -16.34
C ASP A 40 12.74 5.64 -15.34
N ASP A 41 12.56 6.88 -15.84
CA ASP A 41 12.20 8.03 -15.02
C ASP A 41 10.76 7.91 -14.48
N GLU A 42 9.82 7.47 -15.30
CA GLU A 42 8.44 7.18 -14.86
C GLU A 42 8.38 6.03 -13.85
N ILE A 43 9.15 4.96 -14.07
CA ILE A 43 9.28 3.85 -13.10
C ILE A 43 9.79 4.39 -11.76
N LYS A 44 10.80 5.26 -11.79
CA LYS A 44 11.35 5.87 -10.58
C LYS A 44 10.32 6.75 -9.86
N GLU A 45 9.56 7.56 -10.60
CA GLU A 45 8.47 8.37 -10.03
C GLU A 45 7.44 7.48 -9.31
N VAL A 46 7.06 6.35 -9.92
CA VAL A 46 6.11 5.39 -9.32
C VAL A 46 6.70 4.73 -8.09
N ASP A 47 7.97 4.30 -8.13
CA ASP A 47 8.63 3.71 -6.96
C ASP A 47 8.66 4.68 -5.78
N GLU A 48 9.04 5.94 -6.01
CA GLU A 48 9.07 6.97 -4.98
C GLU A 48 7.66 7.24 -4.42
N TYR A 49 6.64 7.29 -5.28
CA TYR A 49 5.25 7.42 -4.87
C TYR A 49 4.78 6.24 -4.01
N LEU A 50 5.05 5.00 -4.44
CA LEU A 50 4.67 3.79 -3.72
C LEU A 50 5.41 3.67 -2.38
N GLN A 51 6.67 4.12 -2.32
CA GLN A 51 7.45 4.16 -1.09
C GLN A 51 6.87 5.18 -0.10
N ASP A 52 6.54 6.41 -0.53
CA ASP A 52 5.89 7.39 0.36
C ASP A 52 4.51 6.92 0.84
N PHE A 53 3.72 6.31 -0.04
CA PHE A 53 2.46 5.66 0.31
C PHE A 53 2.65 4.64 1.43
N TYR A 54 3.64 3.77 1.26
CA TYR A 54 3.94 2.72 2.21
C TYR A 54 4.40 3.30 3.56
N ASP A 55 5.37 4.21 3.55
CA ASP A 55 5.95 4.78 4.76
C ASP A 55 4.88 5.54 5.56
N PHE A 56 4.02 6.29 4.87
CA PHE A 56 2.94 7.01 5.51
C PHE A 56 1.84 6.09 6.05
N CYS A 57 1.33 5.18 5.22
CA CYS A 57 0.18 4.35 5.60
C CYS A 57 0.54 3.23 6.59
N SER A 58 1.77 2.71 6.53
CA SER A 58 2.20 1.67 7.46
C SER A 58 2.14 2.13 8.91
N VAL A 59 2.37 3.41 9.21
CA VAL A 59 2.23 4.00 10.56
C VAL A 59 0.87 3.70 11.18
N TYR A 60 -0.21 3.80 10.41
CA TYR A 60 -1.55 3.52 10.90
C TYR A 60 -1.81 2.01 11.07
N GLY A 61 -1.28 1.21 10.16
CA GLY A 61 -1.25 -0.25 10.32
C GLY A 61 -0.55 -0.68 11.61
N ARG A 62 0.57 -0.02 11.98
CA ARG A 62 1.29 -0.29 13.24
C ARG A 62 0.47 0.11 14.45
N LYS A 63 -0.19 1.27 14.43
CA LYS A 63 -1.09 1.70 15.51
C LYS A 63 -2.20 0.68 15.77
N ILE A 64 -2.83 0.16 14.71
CA ILE A 64 -3.83 -0.91 14.83
C ILE A 64 -3.19 -2.17 15.41
N ALA A 65 -2.06 -2.60 14.86
CA ALA A 65 -1.37 -3.81 15.27
C ALA A 65 -0.98 -3.78 16.76
N GLU A 66 -0.40 -2.68 17.24
CA GLU A 66 0.05 -2.49 18.63
C GLU A 66 -1.12 -2.41 19.61
N LYS A 67 -2.20 -1.72 19.22
CA LYS A 67 -3.39 -1.52 20.05
C LYS A 67 -4.17 -2.83 20.24
N TYR A 68 -4.43 -3.55 19.15
CA TYR A 68 -5.29 -4.73 19.17
C TYR A 68 -4.52 -6.04 19.36
N LYS A 69 -3.21 -6.06 19.09
CA LYS A 69 -2.33 -7.24 19.21
C LYS A 69 -2.86 -8.45 18.44
N LEU A 70 -3.48 -8.20 17.28
CA LEU A 70 -3.98 -9.21 16.37
C LEU A 70 -3.11 -9.26 15.12
N SER A 71 -2.94 -10.45 14.56
CA SER A 71 -2.24 -10.68 13.29
C SER A 71 -3.08 -10.33 12.05
N HIS A 72 -4.30 -9.83 12.25
CA HIS A 72 -5.26 -9.47 11.23
C HIS A 72 -6.03 -8.22 11.66
N LEU A 73 -6.74 -7.59 10.73
CA LEU A 73 -7.55 -6.42 11.04
C LEU A 73 -8.67 -6.77 12.05
N PRO A 74 -8.80 -6.02 13.14
CA PRO A 74 -9.83 -6.24 14.15
C PRO A 74 -11.25 -6.02 13.61
N TYR A 75 -12.22 -6.78 14.11
CA TYR A 75 -13.63 -6.75 13.65
C TYR A 75 -14.61 -6.07 14.62
N THR A 76 -14.16 -5.60 15.79
CA THR A 76 -15.03 -4.88 16.73
C THR A 76 -15.55 -3.60 16.09
N GLU A 77 -16.71 -3.10 16.54
CA GLU A 77 -17.30 -1.89 15.95
C GLU A 77 -16.37 -0.68 16.08
N GLU A 78 -15.76 -0.50 17.24
CA GLU A 78 -14.80 0.56 17.53
C GLU A 78 -13.59 0.46 16.60
N ALA A 79 -13.04 -0.74 16.42
CA ALA A 79 -11.88 -0.94 15.58
C ALA A 79 -12.19 -0.76 14.09
N ARG A 80 -13.40 -1.12 13.65
CA ARG A 80 -13.85 -0.86 12.27
C ARG A 80 -13.95 0.64 11.98
N LYS A 81 -14.41 1.45 12.95
CA LYS A 81 -14.43 2.92 12.82
C LYS A 81 -13.02 3.49 12.69
N GLU A 82 -12.10 3.03 13.53
CA GLU A 82 -10.70 3.48 13.50
C GLU A 82 -9.97 3.04 12.21
N VAL A 83 -10.18 1.80 11.76
CA VAL A 83 -9.66 1.34 10.46
C VAL A 83 -10.19 2.19 9.31
N ALA A 84 -11.48 2.53 9.32
CA ALA A 84 -12.08 3.38 8.30
C ALA A 84 -11.50 4.80 8.32
N GLU A 85 -11.32 5.39 9.50
CA GLU A 85 -10.69 6.72 9.68
C GLU A 85 -9.25 6.73 9.14
N TYR A 86 -8.44 5.74 9.52
CA TYR A 86 -7.06 5.64 9.03
C TYR A 86 -6.99 5.37 7.53
N THR A 87 -7.95 4.59 7.00
CA THR A 87 -8.05 4.37 5.56
C THR A 87 -8.39 5.67 4.83
N TYR A 88 -9.32 6.47 5.38
CA TYR A 88 -9.66 7.79 4.85
C TYR A 88 -8.45 8.71 4.79
N ILE A 89 -7.67 8.80 5.86
CA ILE A 89 -6.45 9.63 5.92
C ILE A 89 -5.44 9.22 4.85
N CYS A 90 -5.24 7.92 4.66
CA CYS A 90 -4.40 7.39 3.59
C CYS A 90 -4.92 7.78 2.20
N ARG A 91 -6.23 7.66 1.96
CA ARG A 91 -6.84 8.01 0.68
C ARG A 91 -6.80 9.50 0.36
N GLU A 92 -6.89 10.38 1.35
CA GLU A 92 -6.77 11.82 1.08
C GLU A 92 -5.39 12.20 0.55
N ARG A 93 -4.33 11.55 1.05
CA ARG A 93 -2.97 11.79 0.59
C ARG A 93 -2.63 11.04 -0.69
N PHE A 94 -3.20 9.84 -0.87
CA PHE A 94 -2.93 8.95 -2.00
C PHE A 94 -4.24 8.56 -2.71
N PRO A 95 -4.92 9.52 -3.37
CA PRO A 95 -6.25 9.31 -3.94
C PRO A 95 -6.26 8.30 -5.09
N GLU A 96 -5.11 8.03 -5.71
CA GLU A 96 -4.94 7.03 -6.75
C GLU A 96 -4.95 5.59 -6.23
N VAL A 97 -4.80 5.38 -4.92
CA VAL A 97 -4.77 4.05 -4.30
C VAL A 97 -6.14 3.66 -3.77
N ASP A 98 -6.61 2.49 -4.17
CA ASP A 98 -7.90 1.97 -3.73
C ASP A 98 -7.91 1.64 -2.23
N GLU A 99 -9.07 1.85 -1.60
CA GLU A 99 -9.30 1.49 -0.20
C GLU A 99 -8.89 0.05 0.12
N MET A 100 -9.14 -0.87 -0.82
CA MET A 100 -8.81 -2.28 -0.66
C MET A 100 -7.32 -2.47 -0.39
N HIS A 101 -6.43 -1.83 -1.17
CA HIS A 101 -4.99 -1.97 -1.01
C HIS A 101 -4.46 -1.32 0.26
N ILE A 102 -5.07 -0.24 0.73
CA ILE A 102 -4.75 0.37 2.03
C ILE A 102 -5.07 -0.61 3.16
N ARG A 103 -6.24 -1.25 3.12
CA ARG A 103 -6.66 -2.23 4.13
C ARG A 103 -5.83 -3.50 4.08
N GLU A 104 -5.44 -3.95 2.88
CA GLU A 104 -4.48 -5.04 2.70
C GLU A 104 -3.13 -4.70 3.34
N LEU A 105 -2.60 -3.49 3.12
CA LEU A 105 -1.37 -3.03 3.76
C LEU A 105 -1.49 -3.07 5.29
N PHE A 106 -2.58 -2.55 5.85
CA PHE A 106 -2.80 -2.60 7.30
C PHE A 106 -2.83 -4.04 7.84
N SER A 107 -3.52 -4.94 7.13
CA SER A 107 -3.56 -6.36 7.48
C SER A 107 -2.17 -7.01 7.44
N THR A 108 -1.38 -6.72 6.40
CA THR A 108 0.01 -7.20 6.28
C THR A 108 0.88 -6.68 7.41
N VAL A 109 0.77 -5.40 7.77
CA VAL A 109 1.51 -4.82 8.91
C VAL A 109 1.11 -5.50 10.23
N CYS A 110 -0.19 -5.74 10.46
CA CYS A 110 -0.67 -6.48 11.64
C CYS A 110 -0.07 -7.89 11.70
N CYS A 111 -0.08 -8.61 10.58
CA CYS A 111 0.51 -9.94 10.46
C CYS A 111 2.02 -9.94 10.72
N MET A 112 2.75 -8.94 10.23
CA MET A 112 4.20 -8.83 10.44
C MET A 112 4.60 -8.54 11.89
N ILE A 113 3.83 -7.70 12.58
CA ILE A 113 4.14 -7.30 13.97
C ILE A 113 3.74 -8.37 14.97
N ASN A 114 2.57 -8.98 14.80
CA ASN A 114 1.98 -9.90 15.76
C ASN A 114 2.10 -11.38 15.32
N ARG A 115 3.18 -11.70 14.59
CA ARG A 115 3.46 -13.04 14.07
C ARG A 115 4.01 -13.98 15.12
#